data_AF-A0A962MH37-F1
#
_entry.id   AF-A0A962MH37-F1
#
_cell.length_a   1.000
_cell.length_b   1.000
_cell.length_c   1.000
_cell.angle_alpha   90.00
_cell.angle_beta   90.00
_cell.angle_gamma   90.00
#
_symmetry.space_group_name_H-M   'P 1'
#
loop_
_entity.id
_entity.type
_entity.pdbx_description
1 polymer ?
#
loop_
_entity_poly.entity_id
_entity_poly.type
_entity_poly.pdbx_seq_one_letter_code
_entity_poly.pdbx_strand_id
1 'polypeptide(L)'
;ALTEQAVRDILISSFQSAGQRCSALRMLYVQEEACDRLLEMLKGAMDALVIGDPWNPATDVSPVIDAEAKADIDAYVAAQEKAGKVLKKLPAPDGGTFVSPAVVKVSGIDDLEREIFGPVLHVATFKARDIDNVVDAINSREYGLTFGLHTRIDDRVQQIVERLHVGNIYVNRNQIGAIVGSQPFGGEGLSGTGPKAGGPHYVNRFRRTAATETHDAPQGEVVQLAALQSAIDGLDARNWAARSDQVAVLRKALSGRGGVIRKALSETAALDMTPQTLPGPTGESNRLAFYPKGLVLCLGPIPESGIAQAVQALGAGCPVVLVVPGGVRAAQPLIDAGAPVAALDGIVTAEILTAVRGITAVAAAGISDWTRALRIALARRDGPIVPLETQTIAPERYILERHLCIDTTAAGGNASLLAASE
;
A
#
# COMPACT_ATOMS: atom_id res chain seq x y z
N ALA A 1 -2.74 0.26 25.55
CA ALA A 1 -2.15 -1.09 25.37
C ALA A 1 -1.41 -1.51 26.63
N LEU A 2 -1.01 -2.78 26.73
CA LEU A 2 -0.10 -3.22 27.80
C LEU A 2 1.34 -2.85 27.42
N THR A 3 2.04 -2.10 28.28
CA THR A 3 3.36 -1.53 27.97
C THR A 3 4.40 -2.61 27.69
N GLU A 4 4.37 -3.69 28.45
CA GLU A 4 5.34 -4.80 28.36
C GLU A 4 5.23 -5.52 27.01
N GLN A 5 4.01 -5.78 26.53
CA GLN A 5 3.78 -6.34 25.19
C GLN A 5 4.24 -5.37 24.09
N ALA A 6 3.86 -4.09 24.19
CA ALA A 6 4.23 -3.09 23.21
C ALA A 6 5.76 -2.92 23.11
N VAL A 7 6.47 -2.82 24.24
CA VAL A 7 7.94 -2.65 24.26
C VAL A 7 8.65 -3.83 23.62
N ARG A 8 8.25 -5.06 23.95
CA ARG A 8 8.80 -6.28 23.31
C ARG A 8 8.65 -6.21 21.79
N ASP A 9 7.46 -5.85 21.32
CA ASP A 9 7.13 -5.88 19.89
C ASP A 9 7.78 -4.70 19.14
N ILE A 10 7.95 -3.55 19.79
CA ILE A 10 8.73 -2.38 19.31
C ILE A 10 10.20 -2.77 19.15
N LEU A 11 10.82 -3.36 20.17
CA LEU A 11 12.22 -3.79 20.13
C LEU A 11 12.49 -4.74 18.95
N ILE A 12 11.66 -5.78 18.85
CA ILE A 12 11.73 -6.78 17.78
C ILE A 12 11.57 -6.09 16.41
N SER A 13 10.54 -5.26 16.26
CA SER A 13 10.24 -4.62 14.97
C SER A 13 11.31 -3.60 14.54
N SER A 14 11.96 -2.92 15.47
CA SER A 14 12.95 -1.87 15.16
C SER A 14 14.37 -2.40 15.00
N PHE A 15 14.79 -3.38 15.81
CA PHE A 15 16.20 -3.74 15.93
C PHE A 15 16.55 -5.15 15.46
N GLN A 16 15.58 -6.08 15.35
CA GLN A 16 15.86 -7.40 14.81
C GLN A 16 16.42 -7.31 13.39
N SER A 17 17.47 -8.08 13.10
CA SER A 17 18.20 -8.00 11.83
C SER A 17 18.82 -6.62 11.58
N ALA A 18 19.22 -5.91 12.64
CA ALA A 18 19.73 -4.54 12.61
C ALA A 18 18.79 -3.54 11.93
N GLY A 19 17.48 -3.77 12.00
CA GLY A 19 16.49 -2.95 11.31
C GLY A 19 16.56 -3.03 9.78
N GLN A 20 17.29 -3.99 9.21
CA GLN A 20 17.42 -4.18 7.75
C GLN A 20 16.27 -5.03 7.19
N ARG A 21 15.04 -4.67 7.56
CA ARG A 21 13.81 -5.22 7.00
C ARG A 21 13.02 -4.08 6.41
N CYS A 22 12.44 -4.28 5.23
CA CYS A 22 11.49 -3.33 4.67
C CYS A 22 10.28 -3.11 5.61
N SER A 23 9.92 -4.11 6.40
CA SER A 23 8.85 -4.04 7.41
C SER A 23 9.27 -3.48 8.78
N ALA A 24 10.54 -3.11 8.96
CA ALA A 24 11.03 -2.66 10.26
C ALA A 24 10.29 -1.40 10.75
N LEU A 25 10.13 -1.28 12.08
CA LEU A 25 9.52 -0.11 12.71
C LEU A 25 10.48 1.08 12.67
N ARG A 26 10.21 2.02 11.75
CA ARG A 26 10.94 3.27 11.58
C ARG A 26 10.42 4.39 12.49
N MET A 27 9.10 4.46 12.67
CA MET A 27 8.42 5.58 13.32
C MET A 27 7.40 5.06 14.33
N LEU A 28 7.63 5.34 15.62
CA LEU A 28 6.72 5.02 16.71
C LEU A 28 5.98 6.28 17.16
N TYR A 29 4.66 6.24 17.09
CA TYR A 29 3.80 7.24 17.72
C TYR A 29 3.29 6.71 19.06
N VAL A 30 3.45 7.50 20.12
CA VAL A 30 3.00 7.14 21.47
C VAL A 30 2.01 8.18 21.99
N GLN A 31 0.91 7.74 22.57
CA GLN A 31 -0.04 8.65 23.21
C GLN A 31 0.67 9.35 24.40
N GLU A 32 0.55 10.68 24.51
CA GLU A 32 1.31 11.50 25.48
C GLU A 32 1.31 10.91 26.90
N GLU A 33 0.16 10.47 27.40
CA GLU A 33 0.00 9.96 28.77
C GLU A 33 0.73 8.63 29.03
N ALA A 34 1.10 7.90 27.98
CA ALA A 34 1.82 6.63 28.08
C ALA A 34 3.32 6.75 27.78
N CYS A 35 3.78 7.92 27.29
CA CYS A 35 5.11 8.09 26.72
C CYS A 35 6.23 7.82 27.73
N ASP A 36 6.19 8.44 28.90
CA ASP A 36 7.28 8.35 29.88
C ASP A 36 7.49 6.91 30.35
N ARG A 37 6.41 6.23 30.77
CA ARG A 37 6.45 4.82 31.19
C ARG A 37 6.94 3.91 30.06
N LEU A 38 6.49 4.13 28.83
CA LEU A 38 6.90 3.32 27.68
C LEU A 38 8.38 3.53 27.35
N LEU A 39 8.86 4.77 27.33
CA LEU A 39 10.26 5.07 27.02
C LEU A 39 11.21 4.58 28.11
N GLU A 40 10.83 4.65 29.38
CA GLU A 40 11.62 4.09 30.49
C GLU A 40 11.83 2.59 30.29
N MET A 41 10.74 1.85 30.08
CA MET A 41 10.78 0.40 29.87
C MET A 41 11.50 0.03 28.57
N LEU A 42 11.28 0.78 27.49
CA LEU A 42 11.97 0.56 26.21
C LEU A 42 13.49 0.74 26.36
N LYS A 43 13.94 1.78 27.06
CA LYS A 43 15.38 2.02 27.30
C LYS A 43 16.00 0.88 28.12
N GLY A 44 15.33 0.44 29.19
CA GLY A 44 15.80 -0.69 29.99
C GLY A 44 15.83 -2.00 29.20
N ALA A 45 14.84 -2.22 28.34
CA ALA A 45 14.81 -3.42 27.50
C ALA A 45 15.85 -3.35 26.36
N MET A 46 16.18 -2.16 25.85
CA MET A 46 17.33 -1.96 24.96
C MET A 46 18.65 -2.30 25.63
N ASP A 47 18.83 -1.96 26.91
CA ASP A 47 20.06 -2.28 27.66
C ASP A 47 20.32 -3.78 27.81
N ALA A 48 19.30 -4.62 27.60
CA ALA A 48 19.41 -6.07 27.61
C ALA A 48 19.81 -6.68 26.25
N LEU A 49 19.86 -5.88 25.17
CA LEU A 49 20.23 -6.38 23.83
C LEU A 49 21.72 -6.69 23.74
N VAL A 50 22.04 -7.84 23.13
CA VAL A 50 23.40 -8.22 22.75
C VAL A 50 23.64 -7.89 21.28
N ILE A 51 24.54 -6.93 21.03
CA ILE A 51 25.00 -6.60 19.68
C ILE A 51 26.30 -7.35 19.40
N GLY A 52 26.37 -8.13 18.32
CA GLY A 52 27.55 -8.97 18.07
C GLY A 52 27.47 -9.90 16.88
N ASP A 53 28.35 -10.90 16.89
CA ASP A 53 28.48 -11.89 15.82
C ASP A 53 27.17 -12.70 15.66
N PRO A 54 26.52 -12.70 14.48
CA PRO A 54 25.28 -13.47 14.26
C PRO A 54 25.46 -14.99 14.38
N TRP A 55 26.69 -15.52 14.39
CA TRP A 55 26.95 -16.93 14.67
C TRP A 55 26.79 -17.29 16.15
N ASN A 56 26.79 -16.31 17.05
CA ASN A 56 26.54 -16.54 18.47
C ASN A 56 25.02 -16.53 18.75
N PRO A 57 24.42 -17.62 19.29
CA PRO A 57 23.00 -17.67 19.63
C PRO A 57 22.54 -16.62 20.65
N ALA A 58 23.47 -16.03 21.41
CA ALA A 58 23.17 -14.96 22.35
C ALA A 58 23.03 -13.57 21.68
N THR A 59 23.37 -13.44 20.39
CA THR A 59 23.29 -12.17 19.65
C THR A 59 21.86 -11.84 19.25
N ASP A 60 21.38 -10.65 19.64
CA ASP A 60 20.07 -10.12 19.24
C ASP A 60 20.16 -9.23 18.00
N VAL A 61 21.23 -8.42 17.90
CA VAL A 61 21.43 -7.44 16.82
C VAL A 61 22.73 -7.74 16.06
N SER A 62 22.59 -8.10 14.80
CA SER A 62 23.67 -8.40 13.86
C SER A 62 24.32 -7.13 13.27
N PRO A 63 25.43 -7.22 12.52
CA PRO A 63 25.95 -6.05 11.80
C PRO A 63 25.02 -5.62 10.65
N VAL A 64 25.23 -4.40 10.14
CA VAL A 64 24.65 -3.97 8.86
C VAL A 64 25.44 -4.55 7.69
N ILE A 65 24.86 -4.54 6.50
CA ILE A 65 25.33 -5.29 5.34
C ILE A 65 26.76 -4.92 4.90
N ASP A 66 27.10 -3.63 4.91
CA ASP A 66 28.39 -3.13 4.43
C ASP A 66 28.81 -1.80 5.09
N ALA A 67 29.99 -1.32 4.69
CA ALA A 67 30.59 -0.11 5.24
C ALA A 67 29.89 1.18 4.79
N GLU A 68 29.24 1.19 3.62
CA GLU A 68 28.50 2.35 3.12
C GLU A 68 27.23 2.56 3.94
N ALA A 69 26.45 1.50 4.15
CA ALA A 69 25.29 1.50 5.03
C ALA A 69 25.68 1.94 6.45
N LYS A 70 26.79 1.40 6.99
CA LYS A 70 27.30 1.81 8.31
C LYS A 70 27.61 3.31 8.35
N ALA A 71 28.36 3.82 7.37
CA ALA A 71 28.76 5.22 7.33
C ALA A 71 27.55 6.15 7.23
N ASP A 72 26.56 5.82 6.39
CA ASP A 72 25.34 6.60 6.23
C ASP A 72 24.51 6.66 7.52
N ILE A 73 24.30 5.51 8.17
CA ILE A 73 23.50 5.44 9.39
C ILE A 73 24.24 6.10 10.57
N ASP A 74 25.55 5.89 10.71
CA ASP A 74 26.35 6.53 11.76
C ASP A 74 26.35 8.05 11.60
N ALA A 75 26.50 8.56 10.36
CA ALA A 75 26.44 9.99 10.08
C ALA A 75 25.07 10.58 10.43
N TYR A 76 23.98 9.87 10.10
CA TYR A 76 22.63 10.25 10.49
C TYR A 76 22.49 10.34 12.02
N VAL A 77 22.87 9.30 12.74
CA VAL A 77 22.77 9.25 14.22
C VAL A 77 23.61 10.36 14.85
N ALA A 78 24.85 10.57 14.40
CA ALA A 78 25.72 11.63 14.91
C ALA A 78 25.13 13.03 14.69
N ALA A 79 24.46 13.28 13.56
CA ALA A 79 23.75 14.53 13.31
C ALA A 79 22.59 14.73 14.29
N GLN A 80 21.81 13.67 14.58
CA GLN A 80 20.73 13.73 15.57
C GLN A 80 21.25 13.90 17.01
N GLU A 81 22.40 13.32 17.35
CA GLU A 81 23.07 13.54 18.64
C GLU A 81 23.48 15.00 18.79
N LYS A 82 24.12 15.58 17.77
CA LYS A 82 24.49 16.99 17.75
C LYS A 82 23.27 17.93 17.87
N ALA A 83 22.14 17.52 17.33
CA ALA A 83 20.87 18.23 17.45
C ALA A 83 20.16 18.02 18.81
N GLY A 84 20.71 17.20 19.71
CA GLY A 84 20.10 16.90 21.02
C GLY A 84 18.84 16.05 20.92
N LYS A 85 18.64 15.32 19.81
CA LYS A 85 17.43 14.55 19.54
C LYS A 85 17.53 13.08 19.95
N VAL A 86 18.73 12.55 20.21
CA VAL A 86 18.90 11.13 20.61
C VAL A 86 18.47 10.91 22.06
N LEU A 87 17.49 10.04 22.26
CA LEU A 87 16.94 9.66 23.56
C LEU A 87 17.67 8.49 24.22
N LYS A 88 18.24 7.60 23.40
CA LYS A 88 19.01 6.42 23.81
C LYS A 88 19.88 5.96 22.65
N LYS A 89 21.08 5.49 22.97
CA LYS A 89 21.99 4.82 22.04
C LYS A 89 22.74 3.73 22.81
N LEU A 90 22.96 2.59 22.16
CA LEU A 90 23.77 1.50 22.71
C LEU A 90 25.19 1.51 22.14
N PRO A 91 26.20 1.03 22.87
CA PRO A 91 27.52 0.81 22.30
C PRO A 91 27.45 -0.24 21.19
N ALA A 92 28.19 -0.03 20.11
CA ALA A 92 28.40 -1.03 19.07
C ALA A 92 29.79 -1.65 19.23
N PRO A 93 29.98 -2.94 18.91
CA PRO A 93 31.31 -3.57 18.92
C PRO A 93 32.32 -2.85 18.01
N ASP A 94 33.58 -2.88 18.41
CA ASP A 94 34.70 -2.43 17.57
C ASP A 94 35.00 -3.47 16.47
N GLY A 95 35.26 -2.99 15.25
CA GLY A 95 35.52 -3.84 14.09
C GLY A 95 34.24 -4.39 13.42
N GLY A 96 34.32 -4.71 12.13
CA GLY A 96 33.14 -5.06 11.33
C GLY A 96 32.23 -3.86 11.03
N THR A 97 31.01 -4.14 10.56
CA THR A 97 30.02 -3.14 10.11
C THR A 97 28.86 -3.02 11.11
N PHE A 98 29.15 -2.91 12.40
CA PHE A 98 28.12 -2.71 13.42
C PHE A 98 27.70 -1.24 13.52
N VAL A 99 26.41 -1.00 13.71
CA VAL A 99 25.83 0.33 13.95
C VAL A 99 25.13 0.32 15.30
N SER A 100 25.29 1.39 16.07
CA SER A 100 24.63 1.55 17.35
C SER A 100 23.10 1.60 17.21
N PRO A 101 22.35 0.69 17.85
CA PRO A 101 20.91 0.87 18.01
C PRO A 101 20.59 2.20 18.70
N ALA A 102 19.71 2.99 18.10
CA ALA A 102 19.40 4.34 18.58
C ALA A 102 17.90 4.63 18.59
N VAL A 103 17.48 5.47 19.55
CA VAL A 103 16.13 6.06 19.62
C VAL A 103 16.25 7.57 19.45
N VAL A 104 15.57 8.11 18.46
CA VAL A 104 15.61 9.53 18.08
C VAL A 104 14.23 10.16 18.32
N LYS A 105 14.19 11.28 19.03
CA LYS A 105 12.97 12.08 19.18
C LYS A 105 12.73 12.92 17.93
N VAL A 106 11.51 12.84 17.42
CA VAL A 106 11.02 13.66 16.30
C VAL A 106 9.64 14.23 16.64
N SER A 107 9.17 15.19 15.84
CA SER A 107 7.84 15.78 15.99
C SER A 107 6.76 14.91 15.34
N GLY A 108 7.14 14.13 14.33
CA GLY A 108 6.27 13.25 13.56
C GLY A 108 7.02 12.65 12.37
N ILE A 109 6.30 11.90 11.55
CA ILE A 109 6.84 11.22 10.36
C ILE A 109 7.31 12.19 9.28
N ASP A 110 6.83 13.44 9.30
CA ASP A 110 7.25 14.50 8.37
C ASP A 110 8.70 14.96 8.61
N ASP A 111 9.26 14.71 9.80
CA ASP A 111 10.68 14.99 10.09
C ASP A 111 11.63 13.98 9.40
N LEU A 112 11.11 12.89 8.83
CA LEU A 112 11.92 11.84 8.20
C LEU A 112 12.06 12.10 6.69
N GLU A 113 13.08 12.80 6.24
CA GLU A 113 13.23 13.12 4.81
C GLU A 113 13.34 11.87 3.90
N ARG A 114 13.88 10.77 4.43
CA ARG A 114 14.08 9.50 3.73
C ARG A 114 14.00 8.31 4.69
N GLU A 115 13.97 7.10 4.14
CA GLU A 115 14.14 5.89 4.95
C GLU A 115 15.59 5.77 5.47
N ILE A 116 15.73 5.44 6.75
CA ILE A 116 16.99 5.02 7.36
C ILE A 116 16.95 3.50 7.54
N PHE A 117 17.63 2.76 6.66
CA PHE A 117 17.60 1.30 6.61
C PHE A 117 18.56 0.65 7.62
N GLY A 118 18.35 0.93 8.91
CA GLY A 118 19.21 0.52 10.01
C GLY A 118 18.51 0.46 11.36
N PRO A 119 19.25 0.21 12.47
CA PRO A 119 18.70 0.02 13.80
C PRO A 119 18.38 1.38 14.47
N VAL A 120 17.58 2.21 13.82
CA VAL A 120 17.20 3.55 14.29
C VAL A 120 15.69 3.64 14.41
N LEU A 121 15.19 3.84 15.63
CA LEU A 121 13.78 4.05 15.91
C LEU A 121 13.52 5.54 16.15
N HIS A 122 12.58 6.12 15.42
CA HIS A 122 12.10 7.48 15.66
C HIS A 122 10.86 7.45 16.54
N VAL A 123 10.74 8.38 17.49
CA VAL A 123 9.61 8.46 18.42
C VAL A 123 9.01 9.86 18.40
N ALA A 124 7.69 9.93 18.22
CA ALA A 124 6.88 11.11 18.41
C ALA A 124 5.71 10.82 19.36
N THR A 125 5.17 11.88 19.94
CA THR A 125 3.97 11.80 20.78
C THR A 125 2.77 12.42 20.09
N PHE A 126 1.57 11.97 20.45
CA PHE A 126 0.31 12.56 20.01
C PHE A 126 -0.72 12.58 21.14
N LYS A 127 -1.64 13.55 21.10
CA LYS A 127 -2.79 13.56 22.02
C LYS A 127 -3.82 12.55 21.54
N ALA A 128 -4.54 11.91 22.46
CA ALA A 128 -5.54 10.90 22.12
C ALA A 128 -6.55 11.32 21.03
N ARG A 129 -6.95 12.60 21.03
CA ARG A 129 -7.89 13.19 20.05
C ARG A 129 -7.30 13.43 18.66
N ASP A 130 -5.97 13.47 18.53
CA ASP A 130 -5.25 13.81 17.30
C ASP A 130 -4.80 12.55 16.54
N ILE A 131 -5.29 11.36 16.92
CA ILE A 131 -4.93 10.08 16.28
C ILE A 131 -5.26 10.07 14.78
N ASP A 132 -6.34 10.73 14.39
CA ASP A 132 -6.74 10.88 13.00
C ASP A 132 -5.72 11.69 12.19
N ASN A 133 -5.15 12.74 12.79
CA ASN A 133 -4.09 13.53 12.16
C ASN A 133 -2.81 12.70 11.98
N VAL A 134 -2.53 11.76 12.91
CA VAL A 134 -1.40 10.82 12.76
C VAL A 134 -1.62 9.90 11.57
N VAL A 135 -2.84 9.37 11.39
CA VAL A 135 -3.18 8.54 10.21
C VAL A 135 -3.03 9.34 8.92
N ASP A 136 -3.51 10.58 8.88
CA ASP A 136 -3.38 11.45 7.71
C ASP A 136 -1.92 11.76 7.38
N ALA A 137 -1.09 12.04 8.41
CA ALA A 137 0.35 12.25 8.24
C ALA A 137 1.09 10.99 7.78
N ILE A 138 0.62 9.78 8.14
CA ILE A 138 1.20 8.53 7.63
C ILE A 138 0.85 8.35 6.15
N ASN A 139 -0.43 8.51 5.81
CA ASN A 139 -0.92 8.35 4.44
C ASN A 139 -0.29 9.37 3.48
N SER A 140 0.01 10.60 3.94
CA SER A 140 0.61 11.65 3.12
C SER A 140 2.04 11.35 2.64
N ARG A 141 2.72 10.37 3.27
CA ARG A 141 4.08 9.96 2.90
C ARG A 141 4.11 9.09 1.65
N GLU A 142 2.95 8.64 1.17
CA GLU A 142 2.76 7.79 0.00
C GLU A 142 3.45 6.41 0.07
N TYR A 143 4.18 6.12 1.15
CA TYR A 143 4.55 4.76 1.53
C TYR A 143 3.36 4.07 2.21
N GLY A 144 3.31 2.75 2.11
CA GLY A 144 2.20 1.96 2.63
C GLY A 144 2.54 0.49 2.75
N LEU A 145 3.66 0.14 3.40
CA LEU A 145 4.12 -1.24 3.52
C LEU A 145 3.57 -1.95 4.76
N THR A 146 4.07 -1.60 5.95
CA THR A 146 3.64 -2.18 7.23
C THR A 146 3.18 -1.11 8.22
N PHE A 147 2.19 -1.47 9.04
CA PHE A 147 1.72 -0.65 10.16
C PHE A 147 1.35 -1.51 11.36
N GLY A 148 1.83 -1.12 12.54
CA GLY A 148 1.54 -1.76 13.81
C GLY A 148 0.64 -0.90 14.69
N LEU A 149 -0.37 -1.51 15.32
CA LEU A 149 -1.27 -0.84 16.26
C LEU A 149 -1.36 -1.64 17.56
N HIS A 150 -1.02 -1.02 18.68
CA HIS A 150 -1.27 -1.57 20.00
C HIS A 150 -2.44 -0.86 20.67
N THR A 151 -3.59 -1.52 20.80
CA THR A 151 -4.79 -1.01 21.47
C THR A 151 -5.70 -2.16 21.93
N ARG A 152 -6.48 -1.94 23.00
CA ARG A 152 -7.52 -2.86 23.47
C ARG A 152 -8.94 -2.38 23.13
N ILE A 153 -9.03 -1.31 22.34
CA ILE A 153 -10.30 -0.65 21.98
C ILE A 153 -10.60 -1.03 20.53
N ASP A 154 -11.60 -1.87 20.32
CA ASP A 154 -11.95 -2.41 19.01
C ASP A 154 -12.39 -1.32 18.03
N ASP A 155 -13.21 -0.37 18.49
CA ASP A 155 -13.64 0.79 17.68
C ASP A 155 -12.42 1.57 17.15
N ARG A 156 -11.34 1.66 17.94
CA ARG A 156 -10.10 2.32 17.53
C ARG A 156 -9.35 1.51 16.47
N VAL A 157 -9.40 0.19 16.55
CA VAL A 157 -8.83 -0.67 15.49
C VAL A 157 -9.57 -0.42 14.18
N GLN A 158 -10.91 -0.46 14.20
CA GLN A 158 -11.73 -0.25 13.01
C GLN A 158 -11.50 1.15 12.41
N GLN A 159 -11.61 2.20 13.23
CA GLN A 159 -11.38 3.60 12.82
C GLN A 159 -10.06 3.80 12.07
N ILE A 160 -8.98 3.18 12.54
CA ILE A 160 -7.64 3.34 11.97
C ILE A 160 -7.47 2.46 10.73
N VAL A 161 -7.86 1.19 10.80
CA VAL A 161 -7.69 0.21 9.71
C VAL A 161 -8.46 0.64 8.46
N GLU A 162 -9.67 1.17 8.61
CA GLU A 162 -10.50 1.60 7.48
C GLU A 162 -9.93 2.82 6.74
N ARG A 163 -9.13 3.64 7.41
CA ARG A 163 -8.53 4.86 6.85
C ARG A 163 -7.10 4.69 6.34
N LEU A 164 -6.37 3.69 6.83
CA LEU A 164 -4.96 3.53 6.50
C LEU A 164 -4.76 3.04 5.06
N HIS A 165 -3.79 3.66 4.40
CA HIS A 165 -3.32 3.31 3.08
C HIS A 165 -2.06 2.44 3.18
N VAL A 166 -2.22 1.25 3.78
CA VAL A 166 -1.11 0.34 4.11
C VAL A 166 -1.45 -1.09 3.74
N GLY A 167 -0.51 -1.75 3.08
CA GLY A 167 -0.68 -3.12 2.61
C GLY A 167 -0.76 -4.15 3.74
N ASN A 168 0.04 -4.05 4.79
CA ASN A 168 0.09 -5.05 5.88
C ASN A 168 -0.09 -4.37 7.25
N ILE A 169 -1.22 -4.63 7.90
CA ILE A 169 -1.56 -4.09 9.22
C ILE A 169 -1.49 -5.19 10.28
N TYR A 170 -0.91 -4.87 11.42
CA TYR A 170 -0.68 -5.77 12.54
C TYR A 170 -1.21 -5.16 13.83
N VAL A 171 -2.08 -5.87 14.55
CA VAL A 171 -2.72 -5.39 15.77
C VAL A 171 -2.28 -6.23 16.96
N ASN A 172 -1.78 -5.54 18.00
CA ASN A 172 -1.29 -6.10 19.26
C ASN A 172 -0.17 -7.14 19.11
N ARG A 173 0.71 -6.94 18.14
CA ARG A 173 1.86 -7.80 17.84
C ARG A 173 2.93 -7.01 17.11
N ASN A 174 4.12 -7.59 16.95
CA ASN A 174 5.14 -7.02 16.06
C ASN A 174 4.66 -6.97 14.60
N GLN A 175 5.29 -6.10 13.80
CA GLN A 175 4.90 -5.83 12.41
C GLN A 175 5.86 -6.43 11.37
N ILE A 176 6.66 -7.41 11.77
CA ILE A 176 7.66 -8.06 10.91
C ILE A 176 7.37 -9.57 10.77
N GLY A 177 8.10 -10.25 9.87
CA GLY A 177 8.01 -11.71 9.74
C GLY A 177 6.69 -12.20 9.15
N ALA A 178 6.17 -11.52 8.12
CA ALA A 178 4.99 -11.97 7.40
C ALA A 178 5.15 -13.40 6.86
N ILE A 179 4.16 -14.27 7.12
CA ILE A 179 4.16 -15.69 6.79
C ILE A 179 3.44 -15.88 5.45
N VAL A 180 4.10 -16.57 4.51
CA VAL A 180 3.55 -16.87 3.18
C VAL A 180 2.21 -17.62 3.29
N GLY A 181 1.19 -17.18 2.52
CA GLY A 181 -0.15 -17.77 2.51
C GLY A 181 -1.03 -17.41 3.72
N SER A 182 -0.46 -16.82 4.77
CA SER A 182 -1.19 -16.36 5.96
C SER A 182 -1.25 -14.84 6.02
N GLN A 183 -0.12 -14.17 5.82
CA GLN A 183 -0.01 -12.72 5.66
C GLN A 183 0.66 -12.37 4.33
N PRO A 184 -0.02 -12.48 3.19
CA PRO A 184 0.48 -12.00 1.91
C PRO A 184 1.11 -10.61 2.05
N PHE A 185 2.31 -10.44 1.51
CA PHE A 185 3.17 -9.31 1.83
C PHE A 185 3.40 -8.40 0.62
N GLY A 186 3.24 -7.10 0.83
CA GLY A 186 3.43 -6.08 -0.17
C GLY A 186 2.66 -4.81 0.18
N GLY A 187 3.16 -3.65 -0.25
CA GLY A 187 2.55 -2.36 0.04
C GLY A 187 1.81 -1.75 -1.14
N GLU A 188 1.41 -0.50 -0.95
CA GLU A 188 0.85 0.39 -1.97
C GLU A 188 1.66 1.69 -2.07
N GLY A 189 1.37 2.50 -3.10
CA GLY A 189 2.10 3.75 -3.36
C GLY A 189 3.58 3.51 -3.65
N LEU A 190 4.45 4.23 -2.95
CA LEU A 190 5.92 4.12 -3.04
C LEU A 190 6.44 2.75 -2.57
N SER A 191 5.63 1.98 -1.84
CA SER A 191 6.03 0.68 -1.30
C SER A 191 5.86 -0.50 -2.28
N GLY A 192 5.17 -0.32 -3.40
CA GLY A 192 5.07 -1.38 -4.41
C GLY A 192 3.88 -1.28 -5.35
N THR A 193 3.95 -2.07 -6.41
CA THR A 193 2.94 -2.12 -7.48
C THR A 193 1.86 -3.19 -7.27
N GLY A 194 2.14 -4.16 -6.39
CA GLY A 194 1.40 -5.40 -6.26
C GLY A 194 1.52 -6.32 -7.49
N PRO A 195 0.87 -7.50 -7.48
CA PRO A 195 0.15 -8.09 -6.35
C PRO A 195 1.08 -8.52 -5.20
N LYS A 196 0.52 -8.84 -4.04
CA LYS A 196 1.27 -9.26 -2.85
C LYS A 196 2.00 -10.58 -3.07
N ALA A 197 3.27 -10.64 -2.69
CA ALA A 197 4.03 -11.88 -2.63
C ALA A 197 3.42 -12.83 -1.60
N GLY A 198 3.36 -14.13 -1.95
CA GLY A 198 2.70 -15.13 -1.11
C GLY A 198 1.17 -15.00 -1.04
N GLY A 199 0.57 -14.12 -1.86
CA GLY A 199 -0.87 -13.96 -2.02
C GLY A 199 -1.45 -14.69 -3.25
N PRO A 200 -2.78 -14.76 -3.35
CA PRO A 200 -3.47 -15.54 -4.38
C PRO A 200 -3.23 -15.01 -5.80
N HIS A 201 -2.97 -13.71 -5.97
CA HIS A 201 -2.81 -13.09 -7.29
C HIS A 201 -1.37 -13.12 -7.84
N TYR A 202 -0.38 -13.48 -7.01
CA TYR A 202 1.04 -13.33 -7.35
C TYR A 202 1.45 -14.17 -8.58
N VAL A 203 1.15 -15.47 -8.55
CA VAL A 203 1.55 -16.39 -9.64
C VAL A 203 0.85 -16.03 -10.96
N ASN A 204 -0.40 -15.56 -10.89
CA ASN A 204 -1.16 -15.15 -12.07
C ASN A 204 -0.53 -13.93 -12.77
N ARG A 205 0.26 -13.11 -12.07
CA ARG A 205 1.01 -12.02 -12.70
C ARG A 205 2.03 -12.50 -13.75
N PHE A 206 2.56 -13.71 -13.56
CA PHE A 206 3.58 -14.28 -14.44
C PHE A 206 3.01 -15.16 -15.56
N ARG A 207 1.68 -15.23 -15.67
CA ARG A 207 0.99 -16.00 -16.71
C ARG A 207 0.49 -15.10 -17.82
N ARG A 208 0.55 -15.60 -19.05
CA ARG A 208 -0.18 -15.02 -20.17
C ARG A 208 -1.62 -15.58 -20.14
N THR A 209 -2.59 -14.72 -19.86
CA THR A 209 -4.02 -15.06 -19.66
C THR A 209 -4.83 -15.01 -20.96
N ALA A 210 -4.32 -14.34 -22.01
CA ALA A 210 -4.96 -14.24 -23.31
C ALA A 210 -3.93 -14.13 -24.45
N ALA A 211 -4.39 -14.29 -25.69
CA ALA A 211 -3.57 -13.99 -26.86
C ALA A 211 -3.16 -12.51 -26.85
N THR A 212 -1.93 -12.24 -27.28
CA THR A 212 -1.45 -10.87 -27.43
C THR A 212 -2.23 -10.19 -28.54
N GLU A 213 -2.89 -9.07 -28.22
CA GLU A 213 -3.54 -8.22 -29.21
C GLU A 213 -2.55 -7.16 -29.72
N THR A 214 -2.66 -6.82 -31.00
CA THR A 214 -1.95 -5.73 -31.65
C THR A 214 -2.98 -4.76 -32.20
N HIS A 215 -2.84 -3.49 -31.85
CA HIS A 215 -3.72 -2.42 -32.30
C HIS A 215 -2.91 -1.24 -32.82
N ASP A 216 -3.42 -0.58 -33.84
CA ASP A 216 -2.86 0.69 -34.32
C ASP A 216 -3.00 1.78 -33.25
N ALA A 217 -2.14 2.80 -33.32
CA ALA A 217 -2.25 3.96 -32.45
C ALA A 217 -3.59 4.68 -32.70
N PRO A 218 -4.27 5.17 -31.65
CA PRO A 218 -5.49 5.93 -31.83
C PRO A 218 -5.21 7.22 -32.62
N GLN A 219 -6.12 7.59 -33.51
CA GLN A 219 -6.05 8.81 -34.30
C GLN A 219 -7.06 9.82 -33.80
N GLY A 220 -6.62 11.04 -33.46
CA GLY A 220 -7.51 12.10 -33.00
C GLY A 220 -6.73 13.33 -32.56
N GLU A 221 -7.46 14.37 -32.17
CA GLU A 221 -6.85 15.57 -31.60
C GLU A 221 -6.23 15.26 -30.23
N VAL A 222 -5.09 15.89 -29.94
CA VAL A 222 -4.41 15.74 -28.65
C VAL A 222 -5.18 16.51 -27.59
N VAL A 223 -5.59 15.81 -26.54
CA VAL A 223 -6.24 16.44 -25.39
C VAL A 223 -5.25 17.34 -24.66
N GLN A 224 -5.67 18.53 -24.25
CA GLN A 224 -4.83 19.44 -23.49
C GLN A 224 -4.61 18.91 -22.06
N LEU A 225 -3.38 19.00 -21.55
CA LEU A 225 -3.03 18.56 -20.18
C LEU A 225 -3.96 19.18 -19.12
N ALA A 226 -4.29 20.47 -19.26
CA ALA A 226 -5.19 21.17 -18.33
C ALA A 226 -6.61 20.58 -18.32
N ALA A 227 -7.13 20.19 -19.49
CA ALA A 227 -8.46 19.57 -19.59
C ALA A 227 -8.45 18.17 -18.97
N LEU A 228 -7.39 17.39 -19.21
CA LEU A 228 -7.21 16.08 -18.59
C LEU A 228 -7.09 16.19 -17.07
N GLN A 229 -6.28 17.12 -16.56
CA GLN A 229 -6.12 17.33 -15.12
C GLN A 229 -7.44 17.77 -14.47
N SER A 230 -8.19 18.68 -15.11
CA SER A 230 -9.51 19.09 -14.61
C SER A 230 -10.52 17.95 -14.56
N ALA A 231 -10.47 17.01 -15.52
CA ALA A 231 -11.31 15.82 -15.51
C ALA A 231 -10.95 14.86 -14.37
N ILE A 232 -9.65 14.72 -14.06
CA ILE A 232 -9.15 13.90 -12.95
C ILE A 232 -9.58 14.52 -11.61
N ASP A 233 -9.29 15.81 -11.41
CA ASP A 233 -9.54 16.51 -10.15
C ASP A 233 -11.04 16.66 -9.83
N GLY A 234 -11.89 16.63 -10.86
CA GLY A 234 -13.34 16.77 -10.73
C GLY A 234 -14.12 15.50 -10.38
N LEU A 235 -13.47 14.33 -10.33
CA LEU A 235 -14.14 13.06 -10.04
C LEU A 235 -14.23 12.78 -8.54
N ASP A 236 -15.44 12.48 -8.05
CA ASP A 236 -15.67 11.92 -6.72
C ASP A 236 -16.25 10.51 -6.83
N ALA A 237 -15.50 9.52 -6.31
CA ALA A 237 -15.89 8.11 -6.34
C ALA A 237 -16.18 7.53 -4.96
N ARG A 238 -16.19 8.33 -3.88
CA ARG A 238 -16.34 7.82 -2.50
C ARG A 238 -17.61 6.99 -2.33
N ASN A 239 -18.73 7.48 -2.87
CA ASN A 239 -20.00 6.76 -2.84
C ASN A 239 -20.00 5.52 -3.73
N TRP A 240 -19.23 5.52 -4.82
CA TRP A 240 -19.19 4.41 -5.77
C TRP A 240 -18.42 3.21 -5.22
N ALA A 241 -17.27 3.46 -4.59
CA ALA A 241 -16.45 2.42 -3.98
C ALA A 241 -17.18 1.69 -2.83
N ALA A 242 -18.10 2.36 -2.14
CA ALA A 242 -18.87 1.79 -1.02
C ALA A 242 -20.09 0.95 -1.46
N ARG A 243 -20.44 0.92 -2.76
CA ARG A 243 -21.58 0.12 -3.23
C ARG A 243 -21.25 -1.38 -3.18
N SER A 244 -22.29 -2.21 -3.24
CA SER A 244 -22.16 -3.67 -3.43
C SER A 244 -22.71 -4.14 -4.77
N ASP A 245 -23.31 -3.23 -5.54
CA ASP A 245 -24.03 -3.52 -6.78
C ASP A 245 -23.43 -2.81 -8.02
N GLN A 246 -22.19 -2.28 -7.94
CA GLN A 246 -21.54 -1.54 -9.03
C GLN A 246 -21.63 -2.32 -10.35
N VAL A 247 -21.26 -3.60 -10.34
CA VAL A 247 -21.25 -4.45 -11.53
C VAL A 247 -22.65 -4.65 -12.10
N ALA A 248 -23.67 -4.73 -11.25
CA ALA A 248 -25.07 -4.84 -11.69
C ALA A 248 -25.54 -3.54 -12.36
N VAL A 249 -25.19 -2.38 -11.80
CA VAL A 249 -25.46 -1.06 -12.39
C VAL A 249 -24.80 -0.94 -13.77
N LEU A 250 -23.52 -1.29 -13.89
CA LEU A 250 -22.76 -1.24 -15.15
C LEU A 250 -23.36 -2.17 -16.22
N ARG A 251 -23.77 -3.39 -15.84
CA ARG A 251 -24.43 -4.35 -16.75
C ARG A 251 -25.76 -3.83 -17.29
N LYS A 252 -26.54 -3.16 -16.45
CA LYS A 252 -27.80 -2.54 -16.86
C LYS A 252 -27.57 -1.37 -17.82
N ALA A 253 -26.63 -0.48 -17.46
CA ALA A 253 -26.26 0.69 -18.25
C ALA A 253 -25.79 0.33 -19.67
N LEU A 254 -25.06 -0.78 -19.80
CA LEU A 254 -24.53 -1.26 -21.07
C LEU A 254 -25.31 -2.45 -21.63
N SER A 255 -26.58 -2.59 -21.25
CA SER A 255 -27.46 -3.61 -21.80
C SER A 255 -27.51 -3.52 -23.34
N GLY A 256 -27.45 -4.68 -24.01
CA GLY A 256 -27.38 -4.75 -25.47
C GLY A 256 -25.99 -4.59 -26.08
N ARG A 257 -24.96 -4.18 -25.31
CA ARG A 257 -23.57 -4.20 -25.79
C ARG A 257 -23.03 -5.64 -25.88
N GLY A 258 -22.31 -5.92 -26.96
CA GLY A 258 -21.73 -7.24 -27.27
C GLY A 258 -20.20 -7.27 -27.16
N GLY A 259 -19.60 -8.33 -27.70
CA GLY A 259 -18.16 -8.44 -27.88
C GLY A 259 -17.34 -8.24 -26.61
N VAL A 260 -16.28 -7.44 -26.71
CA VAL A 260 -15.31 -7.21 -25.64
C VAL A 260 -15.92 -6.56 -24.39
N ILE A 261 -16.91 -5.69 -24.55
CA ILE A 261 -17.60 -5.03 -23.42
C ILE A 261 -18.37 -6.07 -22.60
N ARG A 262 -19.08 -6.99 -23.27
CA ARG A 262 -19.78 -8.08 -22.58
C ARG A 262 -18.80 -8.99 -21.84
N LYS A 263 -17.67 -9.32 -22.46
CA LYS A 263 -16.62 -10.13 -21.84
C LYS A 263 -16.06 -9.41 -20.60
N ALA A 264 -15.75 -8.12 -20.69
CA ALA A 264 -15.28 -7.31 -19.57
C ALA A 264 -16.27 -7.32 -18.39
N LEU A 265 -17.56 -7.10 -18.63
CA LEU A 265 -18.61 -7.18 -17.60
C LEU A 265 -18.79 -8.59 -17.02
N SER A 266 -18.45 -9.64 -17.78
CA SER A 266 -18.49 -11.02 -17.29
C SER A 266 -17.32 -11.30 -16.35
N GLU A 267 -16.10 -11.03 -16.79
CA GLU A 267 -14.89 -11.26 -16.00
C GLU A 267 -14.84 -10.37 -14.75
N THR A 268 -15.29 -9.12 -14.85
CA THR A 268 -15.37 -8.21 -13.69
C THR A 268 -16.34 -8.73 -12.63
N ALA A 269 -17.44 -9.37 -13.02
CA ALA A 269 -18.36 -9.97 -12.06
C ALA A 269 -17.87 -11.31 -11.50
N ALA A 270 -16.94 -11.96 -12.19
CA ALA A 270 -16.32 -13.20 -11.73
C ALA A 270 -15.17 -12.93 -10.74
N LEU A 271 -14.68 -11.69 -10.68
CA LEU A 271 -13.69 -11.27 -9.69
C LEU A 271 -14.33 -11.23 -8.30
N ASP A 272 -13.90 -12.13 -7.42
CA ASP A 272 -14.34 -12.16 -6.03
C ASP A 272 -13.60 -11.08 -5.22
N MET A 273 -14.35 -10.07 -4.79
CA MET A 273 -13.88 -8.97 -3.94
C MET A 273 -14.21 -9.18 -2.46
N THR A 274 -14.77 -10.34 -2.10
CA THR A 274 -15.15 -10.64 -0.72
C THR A 274 -13.89 -10.76 0.15
N PRO A 275 -13.85 -10.14 1.34
CA PRO A 275 -12.75 -10.34 2.27
C PRO A 275 -12.56 -11.82 2.62
N GLN A 276 -11.31 -12.29 2.56
CA GLN A 276 -10.94 -13.68 2.78
C GLN A 276 -10.28 -13.85 4.13
N THR A 277 -10.75 -14.81 4.92
CA THR A 277 -10.02 -15.30 6.10
C THR A 277 -8.90 -16.23 5.63
N LEU A 278 -7.67 -15.94 6.03
CA LEU A 278 -6.50 -16.73 5.69
C LEU A 278 -6.14 -17.68 6.84
N PRO A 279 -5.51 -18.84 6.54
CA PRO A 279 -5.04 -19.75 7.59
C PRO A 279 -4.03 -19.04 8.50
N GLY A 280 -3.96 -19.44 9.76
CA GLY A 280 -3.02 -18.90 10.74
C GLY A 280 -2.95 -19.78 11.99
N PRO A 281 -1.98 -19.54 12.88
CA PRO A 281 -1.93 -20.23 14.17
C PRO A 281 -3.13 -19.86 15.03
N THR A 282 -3.48 -20.75 15.95
CA THR A 282 -4.48 -20.46 16.98
C THR A 282 -4.07 -19.21 17.77
N GLY A 283 -5.03 -18.30 17.97
CA GLY A 283 -4.76 -17.03 18.63
C GLY A 283 -4.49 -15.87 17.68
N GLU A 284 -4.53 -16.11 16.38
CA GLU A 284 -4.31 -15.11 15.35
C GLU A 284 -5.49 -15.06 14.37
N SER A 285 -5.94 -13.86 14.02
CA SER A 285 -6.87 -13.64 12.91
C SER A 285 -6.13 -13.00 11.75
N ASN A 286 -6.20 -13.62 10.57
CA ASN A 286 -5.62 -13.11 9.33
C ASN A 286 -6.72 -12.89 8.30
N ARG A 287 -6.84 -11.67 7.80
CA ARG A 287 -7.86 -11.28 6.83
C ARG A 287 -7.23 -10.53 5.67
N LEU A 288 -7.51 -10.98 4.46
CA LEU A 288 -7.14 -10.31 3.20
C LEU A 288 -8.39 -9.63 2.62
N ALA A 289 -8.33 -8.33 2.40
CA ALA A 289 -9.41 -7.57 1.78
C ALA A 289 -8.92 -6.86 0.52
N PHE A 290 -9.86 -6.58 -0.38
CA PHE A 290 -9.60 -6.00 -1.69
C PHE A 290 -10.22 -4.60 -1.79
N TYR A 291 -9.48 -3.66 -2.35
CA TYR A 291 -9.85 -2.26 -2.44
C TYR A 291 -9.65 -1.74 -3.86
N PRO A 292 -10.39 -0.71 -4.31
CA PRO A 292 -10.09 -0.06 -5.58
C PRO A 292 -8.69 0.55 -5.56
N LYS A 293 -7.98 0.45 -6.68
CA LYS A 293 -6.61 0.98 -6.82
C LYS A 293 -6.52 2.50 -6.88
N GLY A 294 -7.63 3.20 -7.05
CA GLY A 294 -7.69 4.65 -7.28
C GLY A 294 -8.02 4.97 -8.74
N LEU A 295 -7.72 6.19 -9.18
CA LEU A 295 -8.16 6.66 -10.49
C LEU A 295 -7.40 5.97 -11.64
N VAL A 296 -8.17 5.44 -12.59
CA VAL A 296 -7.66 4.74 -13.77
C VAL A 296 -7.88 5.59 -15.03
N LEU A 297 -6.81 5.82 -15.79
CA LEU A 297 -6.88 6.46 -17.09
C LEU A 297 -7.04 5.39 -18.19
N CYS A 298 -8.21 5.33 -18.83
CA CYS A 298 -8.51 4.38 -19.90
C CYS A 298 -8.34 5.05 -21.27
N LEU A 299 -7.48 4.49 -22.13
CA LEU A 299 -7.02 5.11 -23.38
C LEU A 299 -7.48 4.39 -24.66
N GLY A 300 -8.21 3.27 -24.56
CA GLY A 300 -8.60 2.50 -25.73
C GLY A 300 -7.42 1.71 -26.34
N PRO A 301 -7.44 1.43 -27.65
CA PRO A 301 -7.33 2.54 -28.62
C PRO A 301 -8.63 2.93 -29.36
N ILE A 302 -9.73 2.20 -29.17
CA ILE A 302 -11.04 2.52 -29.76
C ILE A 302 -12.11 2.59 -28.68
N PRO A 303 -13.28 3.23 -28.93
CA PRO A 303 -14.35 3.33 -27.93
C PRO A 303 -14.74 2.01 -27.29
N GLU A 304 -14.79 0.92 -28.06
CA GLU A 304 -15.19 -0.39 -27.55
C GLU A 304 -14.19 -0.94 -26.52
N SER A 305 -12.88 -0.82 -26.78
CA SER A 305 -11.85 -1.26 -25.83
C SER A 305 -11.71 -0.30 -24.66
N GLY A 306 -11.90 1.01 -24.89
CA GLY A 306 -11.93 2.02 -23.84
C GLY A 306 -13.06 1.79 -22.83
N ILE A 307 -14.27 1.47 -23.31
CA ILE A 307 -15.39 1.09 -22.44
C ILE A 307 -15.13 -0.25 -21.74
N ALA A 308 -14.53 -1.23 -22.42
CA ALA A 308 -14.15 -2.49 -21.78
C ALA A 308 -13.14 -2.27 -20.63
N GLN A 309 -12.16 -1.39 -20.79
CA GLN A 309 -11.24 -1.00 -19.71
C GLN A 309 -11.98 -0.28 -18.58
N ALA A 310 -12.83 0.69 -18.93
CA ALA A 310 -13.57 1.50 -17.97
C ALA A 310 -14.47 0.65 -17.06
N VAL A 311 -15.22 -0.31 -17.61
CA VAL A 311 -16.14 -1.13 -16.81
C VAL A 311 -15.42 -2.05 -15.82
N GLN A 312 -14.19 -2.48 -16.14
CA GLN A 312 -13.38 -3.30 -15.23
C GLN A 312 -12.89 -2.47 -14.05
N ALA A 313 -12.37 -1.27 -14.33
CA ALA A 313 -11.94 -0.34 -13.30
C ALA A 313 -13.13 0.11 -12.41
N LEU A 314 -14.24 0.52 -13.02
CA LEU A 314 -15.45 0.93 -12.29
C LEU A 314 -16.04 -0.22 -11.47
N GLY A 315 -16.04 -1.45 -12.00
CA GLY A 315 -16.53 -2.61 -11.27
C GLY A 315 -15.65 -2.99 -10.08
N ALA A 316 -14.35 -2.72 -10.15
CA ALA A 316 -13.42 -2.79 -9.01
C ALA A 316 -13.58 -1.61 -8.01
N GLY A 317 -14.41 -0.62 -8.33
CA GLY A 317 -14.68 0.57 -7.50
C GLY A 317 -13.83 1.80 -7.85
N CYS A 318 -12.99 1.74 -8.89
CA CYS A 318 -12.11 2.83 -9.28
C CYS A 318 -12.85 3.94 -10.05
N PRO A 319 -12.57 5.24 -9.81
CA PRO A 319 -12.93 6.30 -10.75
C PRO A 319 -12.18 6.13 -12.07
N VAL A 320 -12.80 6.58 -13.16
CA VAL A 320 -12.24 6.47 -14.52
C VAL A 320 -12.23 7.80 -15.23
N VAL A 321 -11.10 8.11 -15.87
CA VAL A 321 -11.08 9.07 -16.98
C VAL A 321 -10.89 8.29 -18.27
N LEU A 322 -11.84 8.39 -19.19
CA LEU A 322 -11.80 7.78 -20.51
C LEU A 322 -11.35 8.82 -21.54
N VAL A 323 -10.23 8.56 -22.21
CA VAL A 323 -9.75 9.42 -23.31
C VAL A 323 -9.54 8.59 -24.56
N VAL A 324 -10.48 8.69 -25.48
CA VAL A 324 -10.43 8.00 -26.78
C VAL A 324 -11.32 8.76 -27.78
N PRO A 325 -11.02 8.80 -29.08
CA PRO A 325 -11.89 9.44 -30.06
C PRO A 325 -13.30 8.82 -30.05
N GLY A 326 -14.34 9.62 -29.80
CA GLY A 326 -15.72 9.14 -29.63
C GLY A 326 -16.04 8.60 -28.23
N GLY A 327 -15.11 8.74 -27.28
CA GLY A 327 -15.21 8.31 -25.89
C GLY A 327 -16.34 9.00 -25.13
N VAL A 328 -16.60 10.29 -25.39
CA VAL A 328 -17.68 11.04 -24.70
C VAL A 328 -19.03 10.36 -24.94
N ARG A 329 -19.35 10.10 -26.21
CA ARG A 329 -20.58 9.40 -26.58
C ARG A 329 -20.63 7.97 -26.03
N ALA A 330 -19.49 7.28 -26.06
CA ALA A 330 -19.42 5.89 -25.61
C ALA A 330 -19.62 5.75 -24.09
N ALA A 331 -19.14 6.72 -23.30
CA ALA A 331 -19.25 6.74 -21.84
C ALA A 331 -20.60 7.23 -21.33
N GLN A 332 -21.41 7.89 -22.16
CA GLN A 332 -22.68 8.49 -21.73
C GLN A 332 -23.58 7.53 -20.92
N PRO A 333 -23.78 6.25 -21.31
CA PRO A 333 -24.60 5.33 -20.52
C PRO A 333 -24.05 5.07 -19.11
N LEU A 334 -22.72 5.13 -18.93
CA LEU A 334 -22.07 4.96 -17.62
C LEU A 334 -22.28 6.21 -16.76
N ILE A 335 -22.15 7.40 -17.37
CA ILE A 335 -22.38 8.70 -16.72
C ILE A 335 -23.85 8.79 -16.26
N ASP A 336 -24.80 8.46 -17.14
CA ASP A 336 -26.24 8.45 -16.85
C ASP A 336 -26.61 7.47 -15.72
N ALA A 337 -25.82 6.40 -15.56
CA ALA A 337 -25.97 5.44 -14.48
C ALA A 337 -25.32 5.87 -13.15
N GLY A 338 -24.72 7.06 -13.10
CA GLY A 338 -24.06 7.60 -11.91
C GLY A 338 -22.69 6.99 -11.62
N ALA A 339 -22.06 6.35 -12.60
CA ALA A 339 -20.69 5.86 -12.45
C ALA A 339 -19.69 7.04 -12.47
N PRO A 340 -18.62 7.02 -11.66
CA PRO A 340 -17.62 8.10 -11.60
C PRO A 340 -16.71 8.06 -12.83
N VAL A 341 -17.23 8.54 -13.96
CA VAL A 341 -16.54 8.57 -15.25
C VAL A 341 -16.52 10.00 -15.79
N ALA A 342 -15.32 10.49 -16.11
CA ALA A 342 -15.16 11.65 -16.98
C ALA A 342 -14.67 11.15 -18.34
N ALA A 343 -15.17 11.70 -19.43
CA ALA A 343 -14.79 11.30 -20.78
C ALA A 343 -14.36 12.51 -21.61
N LEU A 344 -13.29 12.34 -22.39
CA LEU A 344 -12.75 13.34 -23.30
C LEU A 344 -12.55 12.70 -24.68
N ASP A 345 -12.98 13.40 -25.72
CA ASP A 345 -12.73 12.98 -27.11
C ASP A 345 -11.32 13.43 -27.51
N GLY A 346 -10.49 12.47 -27.91
CA GLY A 346 -9.12 12.74 -28.37
C GLY A 346 -8.14 11.67 -27.95
N ILE A 347 -6.86 12.01 -27.99
CA ILE A 347 -5.76 11.11 -27.63
C ILE A 347 -4.87 11.72 -26.54
N VAL A 348 -4.24 10.86 -25.75
CA VAL A 348 -3.21 11.23 -24.78
C VAL A 348 -1.84 10.86 -25.33
N THR A 349 -0.92 11.82 -25.38
CA THR A 349 0.45 11.60 -25.81
C THR A 349 1.32 11.11 -24.65
N ALA A 350 2.46 10.50 -24.98
CA ALA A 350 3.48 10.13 -23.99
C ALA A 350 3.94 11.34 -23.13
N GLU A 351 4.06 12.53 -23.70
CA GLU A 351 4.45 13.74 -22.99
C GLU A 351 3.41 14.19 -21.95
N ILE A 352 2.12 14.07 -22.25
CA ILE A 352 1.07 14.36 -21.26
C ILE A 352 1.16 13.35 -20.10
N LEU A 353 1.44 12.08 -20.39
CA LEU A 353 1.58 11.05 -19.36
C LEU A 353 2.77 11.27 -18.43
N THR A 354 3.81 12.02 -18.82
CA THR A 354 4.89 12.37 -17.88
C THR A 354 4.46 13.42 -16.87
N ALA A 355 3.48 14.27 -17.21
CA ALA A 355 3.11 15.45 -16.40
C ALA A 355 1.79 15.32 -15.63
N VAL A 356 0.83 14.52 -16.11
CA VAL A 356 -0.49 14.37 -15.47
C VAL A 356 -0.37 13.79 -14.06
N ARG A 357 -1.15 14.28 -13.10
CA ARG A 357 -1.11 13.82 -11.69
C ARG A 357 -2.41 13.15 -11.28
N GLY A 358 -2.39 12.42 -10.17
CA GLY A 358 -3.59 11.80 -9.59
C GLY A 358 -4.06 10.50 -10.28
N ILE A 359 -3.22 9.86 -11.10
CA ILE A 359 -3.51 8.56 -11.70
C ILE A 359 -2.80 7.43 -10.96
N THR A 360 -3.45 6.29 -10.79
CA THR A 360 -2.88 5.10 -10.14
C THR A 360 -2.72 3.91 -11.08
N ALA A 361 -3.33 3.95 -12.27
CA ALA A 361 -3.08 3.03 -13.37
C ALA A 361 -3.45 3.67 -14.72
N VAL A 362 -2.82 3.17 -15.79
CA VAL A 362 -3.20 3.48 -17.18
C VAL A 362 -3.57 2.19 -17.88
N ALA A 363 -4.71 2.15 -18.56
CA ALA A 363 -5.12 1.05 -19.42
C ALA A 363 -5.05 1.47 -20.89
N ALA A 364 -4.27 0.75 -21.69
CA ALA A 364 -4.12 0.99 -23.14
C ALA A 364 -3.94 -0.36 -23.84
N ALA A 365 -4.96 -0.82 -24.57
CA ALA A 365 -5.05 -2.19 -25.04
C ALA A 365 -4.06 -2.47 -26.18
N GLY A 366 -3.43 -3.65 -26.11
CA GLY A 366 -2.56 -4.18 -27.13
C GLY A 366 -1.08 -3.78 -27.01
N ILE A 367 -0.26 -4.50 -27.75
CA ILE A 367 1.17 -4.25 -27.85
C ILE A 367 1.43 -3.53 -29.18
N SER A 368 1.99 -2.34 -29.12
CA SER A 368 2.39 -1.55 -30.29
C SER A 368 3.47 -0.53 -29.92
N ASP A 369 4.00 0.18 -30.91
CA ASP A 369 4.92 1.30 -30.65
C ASP A 369 4.28 2.41 -29.82
N TRP A 370 2.96 2.58 -29.93
CA TRP A 370 2.20 3.50 -29.10
C TRP A 370 2.24 3.10 -27.62
N THR A 371 1.85 1.88 -27.26
CA THR A 371 1.87 1.44 -25.84
C THR A 371 3.30 1.32 -25.29
N ARG A 372 4.30 1.08 -26.15
CA ARG A 372 5.72 1.19 -25.80
C ARG A 372 6.10 2.63 -25.42
N ALA A 373 5.68 3.63 -26.19
CA ALA A 373 5.93 5.03 -25.88
C ALA A 373 5.26 5.46 -24.56
N LEU A 374 4.02 5.04 -24.31
CA LEU A 374 3.33 5.29 -23.05
C LEU A 374 4.08 4.65 -21.85
N ARG A 375 4.56 3.42 -22.00
CA ARG A 375 5.35 2.73 -20.97
C ARG A 375 6.63 3.49 -20.61
N ILE A 376 7.35 3.98 -21.62
CA ILE A 376 8.58 4.76 -21.40
C ILE A 376 8.26 6.08 -20.68
N ALA A 377 7.17 6.75 -21.05
CA ALA A 377 6.73 7.96 -20.37
C ALA A 377 6.39 7.71 -18.90
N LEU A 378 5.60 6.67 -18.61
CA LEU A 378 5.22 6.33 -17.23
C LEU A 378 6.43 5.97 -16.37
N ALA A 379 7.44 5.30 -16.94
CA ALA A 379 8.67 4.95 -16.23
C ALA A 379 9.59 6.15 -15.91
N ARG A 380 9.35 7.32 -16.51
CA ARG A 380 10.10 8.56 -16.25
C ARG A 380 9.46 9.45 -15.18
N ARG A 381 8.31 9.04 -14.65
CA ARG A 381 7.59 9.79 -13.62
C ARG A 381 8.29 9.62 -12.28
N ASP A 382 8.25 10.67 -11.48
CA ASP A 382 8.53 10.59 -10.05
C ASP A 382 7.31 10.04 -9.29
N GLY A 383 7.56 9.56 -8.06
CA GLY A 383 6.52 9.03 -7.18
C GLY A 383 6.21 7.54 -7.40
N PRO A 384 5.01 7.08 -6.98
CA PRO A 384 4.60 5.69 -7.15
C PRO A 384 4.63 5.22 -8.61
N ILE A 385 5.06 3.97 -8.83
CA ILE A 385 5.06 3.37 -10.17
C ILE A 385 3.61 3.21 -10.65
N VAL A 386 3.25 3.95 -11.70
CA VAL A 386 1.96 3.83 -12.37
C VAL A 386 2.01 2.70 -13.41
N PRO A 387 1.32 1.56 -13.20
CA PRO A 387 1.34 0.45 -14.14
C PRO A 387 0.58 0.79 -15.42
N LEU A 388 1.11 0.30 -16.55
CA LEU A 388 0.42 0.25 -17.83
C LEU A 388 -0.17 -1.15 -18.02
N GLU A 389 -1.50 -1.25 -18.05
CA GLU A 389 -2.20 -2.49 -18.40
C GLU A 389 -2.50 -2.52 -19.89
N THR A 390 -1.92 -3.52 -20.57
CA THR A 390 -2.04 -3.70 -22.01
C THR A 390 -2.96 -4.84 -22.40
N GLN A 391 -3.36 -5.67 -21.44
CA GLN A 391 -4.41 -6.67 -21.63
C GLN A 391 -5.76 -5.97 -21.67
N THR A 392 -6.56 -6.34 -22.66
CA THR A 392 -7.90 -5.79 -22.83
C THR A 392 -8.82 -6.21 -21.67
N ILE A 393 -8.64 -7.43 -21.15
CA ILE A 393 -9.41 -7.97 -20.02
C ILE A 393 -8.45 -8.48 -18.93
N ALA A 394 -8.43 -7.78 -17.79
CA ALA A 394 -7.65 -8.10 -16.59
C ALA A 394 -8.21 -7.33 -15.37
N PRO A 395 -9.44 -7.64 -14.89
CA PRO A 395 -10.09 -6.89 -13.83
C PRO A 395 -9.29 -6.89 -12.51
N GLU A 396 -8.51 -7.94 -12.24
CA GLU A 396 -7.63 -8.06 -11.08
C GLU A 396 -6.47 -7.06 -11.05
N ARG A 397 -6.29 -6.27 -12.12
CA ARG A 397 -5.24 -5.24 -12.21
C ARG A 397 -5.67 -3.90 -11.62
N TYR A 398 -6.96 -3.74 -11.36
CA TYR A 398 -7.56 -2.50 -10.85
C TYR A 398 -7.85 -2.56 -9.34
N ILE A 399 -7.34 -3.59 -8.65
CA ILE A 399 -7.52 -3.77 -7.21
C ILE A 399 -6.20 -3.64 -6.45
N LEU A 400 -6.32 -3.31 -5.17
CA LEU A 400 -5.27 -3.37 -4.15
C LEU A 400 -5.64 -4.44 -3.14
N GLU A 401 -4.62 -5.06 -2.57
CA GLU A 401 -4.76 -6.04 -1.50
C GLU A 401 -4.31 -5.38 -0.19
N ARG A 402 -5.10 -5.49 0.88
CA ARG A 402 -4.67 -5.11 2.23
C ARG A 402 -4.91 -6.27 3.20
N HIS A 403 -3.90 -6.55 4.01
CA HIS A 403 -3.89 -7.64 4.97
C HIS A 403 -4.00 -7.08 6.40
N LEU A 404 -4.87 -7.67 7.21
CA LEU A 404 -5.02 -7.38 8.64
C LEU A 404 -4.71 -8.64 9.46
N CYS A 405 -3.68 -8.54 10.31
CA CYS A 405 -3.30 -9.54 11.29
C CYS A 405 -3.65 -9.06 12.70
N ILE A 406 -4.42 -9.82 13.47
CA ILE A 406 -4.78 -9.47 14.85
C ILE A 406 -4.31 -10.58 15.78
N ASP A 407 -3.51 -10.24 16.79
CA ASP A 407 -3.31 -11.11 17.95
C ASP A 407 -4.59 -11.09 18.82
N THR A 408 -5.35 -12.17 18.74
CA THR A 408 -6.59 -12.37 19.49
C THR A 408 -6.35 -12.88 20.92
N THR A 409 -5.09 -13.13 21.28
CA THR A 409 -4.67 -13.55 22.62
C THR A 409 -4.06 -12.43 23.45
N ALA A 410 -3.98 -11.21 22.91
CA ALA A 410 -3.37 -10.06 23.58
C ALA A 410 -3.97 -9.72 24.96
N ALA A 411 -5.20 -10.17 25.24
CA ALA A 411 -5.86 -10.06 26.54
C ALA A 411 -5.34 -11.06 27.60
N GLY A 412 -4.49 -12.03 27.23
CA GLY A 412 -3.91 -13.04 28.12
C GLY A 412 -4.48 -14.45 27.98
N GLY A 413 -5.32 -14.72 26.97
CA GLY A 413 -5.93 -16.04 26.76
C GLY A 413 -6.63 -16.13 25.40
N ASN A 414 -7.06 -17.34 25.01
CA ASN A 414 -7.73 -17.59 23.74
C ASN A 414 -9.18 -18.03 23.96
N ALA A 415 -10.14 -17.18 23.61
CA ALA A 415 -11.57 -17.46 23.80
C ALA A 415 -12.05 -18.69 22.99
N SER A 416 -11.57 -18.86 21.76
CA SER A 416 -11.95 -19.99 20.91
C SER A 416 -11.50 -21.34 21.46
N LEU A 417 -10.34 -21.39 22.14
CA LEU A 417 -9.89 -22.61 22.80
C LEU A 417 -10.72 -22.96 24.04
N LEU A 418 -11.19 -21.95 24.78
CA LEU A 418 -12.07 -22.18 25.93
C LEU A 418 -13.43 -22.75 25.48
N ALA A 419 -13.98 -22.22 24.39
CA ALA A 419 -15.25 -22.70 23.83
C ALA A 419 -15.15 -24.09 23.17
N ALA A 420 -13.97 -24.48 22.66
CA ALA A 420 -13.76 -25.80 22.06
C ALA A 420 -13.57 -26.94 23.08
N SER A 421 -13.41 -26.60 24.35
CA SER A 421 -13.30 -27.56 25.47
C SER A 421 -14.63 -27.82 26.20
N GLU A 422 -15.70 -27.11 25.83
CA GLU A 422 -17.09 -27.39 26.21
C GLU A 422 -17.75 -28.29 25.16
#